data_AF-A0A3L7Y900-F1
#
_entry.id   AF-A0A3L7Y900-F1
#
_cell.length_a   1.000
_cell.length_b   1.000
_cell.length_c   1.000
_cell.angle_alpha   90.00
_cell.angle_beta   90.00
_cell.angle_gamma   90.00
#
_symmetry.space_group_name_H-M   'P 1'
#
loop_
_entity.id
_entity.type
_entity.pdbx_description
1 polymer ?
#
loop_
_entity_poly.entity_id
_entity_poly.type
_entity_poly.pdbx_seq_one_letter_code
_entity_poly.pdbx_strand_id
1 'polypeptide(L)' 'PEALEHALQMLKELQVNGRLVGIISHVGDLRQHIDARLTLTKSANGSTATFHV' A
#
# COMPACT_ATOMS: atom_id res chain seq x y z
N PRO A 1 -4.95 14.09 -6.78
CA PRO A 1 -3.68 14.47 -6.11
C PRO A 1 -3.88 14.76 -4.62
N GLU A 2 -4.71 15.75 -4.29
CA GLU A 2 -4.92 16.22 -2.91
C GLU A 2 -5.48 15.13 -1.99
N ALA A 3 -6.51 14.39 -2.41
CA ALA A 3 -7.09 13.30 -1.62
C ALA A 3 -6.11 12.15 -1.31
N LEU A 4 -5.15 11.89 -2.21
CA LEU A 4 -4.14 10.85 -2.00
C LEU A 4 -3.12 11.28 -0.96
N GLU A 5 -2.64 12.53 -1.04
CA GLU A 5 -1.71 13.11 -0.05
C GLU A 5 -2.35 13.15 1.33
N HIS A 6 -3.61 13.59 1.43
CA HIS A 6 -4.35 13.55 2.69
C HIS A 6 -4.49 12.12 3.23
N ALA A 7 -4.81 11.15 2.37
CA ALA A 7 -4.89 9.74 2.79
C ALA A 7 -3.54 9.24 3.32
N LEU A 8 -2.44 9.50 2.62
CA LEU A 8 -1.09 9.13 3.04
C LEU A 8 -0.72 9.76 4.39
N GLN A 9 -1.04 11.04 4.58
CA GLN A 9 -0.79 11.74 5.83
C GLN A 9 -1.57 11.11 7.00
N MET A 10 -2.87 10.85 6.82
CA MET A 10 -3.68 10.16 7.84
C MET A 10 -3.11 8.78 8.19
N LEU A 11 -2.75 7.99 7.18
CA LEU A 11 -2.19 6.65 7.38
C LEU A 11 -0.88 6.69 8.19
N LYS A 12 -0.02 7.68 7.91
CA LYS A 12 1.23 7.91 8.66
C LYS A 12 0.95 8.29 10.12
N GLU A 13 -0.03 9.16 10.36
CA GLU A 13 -0.44 9.52 11.72
C GLU A 13 -0.99 8.32 12.50
N LEU A 14 -1.76 7.43 11.85
CA LEU A 14 -2.22 6.20 12.49
C LEU A 14 -1.05 5.31 12.91
N GLN A 15 -0.03 5.18 12.05
CA GLN A 15 1.16 4.37 12.31
C GLN A 15 2.02 4.94 13.45
N VAL A 16 2.24 6.26 13.49
CA VAL A 16 3.01 6.93 14.55
C VAL A 16 2.39 6.70 15.93
N ASN A 17 1.06 6.55 16.01
CA ASN A 17 0.34 6.22 17.23
C ASN A 17 0.43 4.73 17.63
N GLY A 18 1.34 3.96 17.02
CA GLY A 18 1.58 2.55 17.34
C GLY A 18 0.55 1.58 16.75
N ARG A 19 -0.32 2.02 15.84
CA ARG A 19 -1.26 1.14 15.15
C ARG A 19 -0.59 0.47 13.95
N LEU A 20 -0.83 -0.83 13.79
CA LEU A 20 -0.52 -1.52 12.54
C LEU A 20 -1.54 -1.11 11.47
N VAL A 21 -1.04 -0.60 10.34
CA VAL A 21 -1.88 -0.12 9.24
C VAL A 21 -1.59 -0.96 8.00
N GLY A 22 -2.63 -1.51 7.38
CA GLY A 22 -2.56 -2.23 6.11
C GLY A 22 -3.46 -1.56 5.06
N ILE A 23 -2.99 -1.45 3.82
CA ILE A 23 -3.69 -0.75 2.75
C ILE A 23 -3.79 -1.66 1.52
N ILE A 24 -4.99 -1.73 0.93
CA ILE A 24 -5.22 -2.36 -0.36
C ILE A 24 -5.38 -1.25 -1.39
N SER A 25 -4.46 -1.19 -2.36
CA SER A 25 -4.47 -0.13 -3.37
C SER A 25 -3.91 -0.61 -4.70
N HIS A 26 -4.43 -0.06 -5.79
CA HIS A 26 -3.85 -0.19 -7.13
C HIS A 26 -3.06 1.07 -7.57
N VAL A 27 -3.11 2.13 -6.75
CA VAL A 27 -2.49 3.42 -7.05
C VAL A 27 -0.97 3.28 -7.06
N GLY A 28 -0.35 3.76 -8.15
CA GLY A 28 1.11 3.72 -8.34
C GLY A 28 1.87 4.46 -7.25
N ASP A 29 1.52 5.72 -7.04
CA ASP A 29 2.24 6.65 -6.16
C ASP A 29 2.27 6.18 -4.70
N LEU A 30 1.22 5.48 -4.25
CA LEU A 30 1.16 4.91 -2.89
C LEU A 30 2.24 3.84 -2.68
N ARG A 31 2.64 3.13 -3.74
CA ARG A 31 3.68 2.08 -3.69
C ARG A 31 5.08 2.63 -3.44
N GLN A 32 5.31 3.92 -3.68
CA GLN A 32 6.60 4.58 -3.41
C GLN A 32 6.78 4.94 -1.92
N HIS A 33 5.69 4.94 -1.15
CA HIS A 33 5.67 5.39 0.23
C HIS A 33 5.55 4.23 1.25
N ILE A 34 5.47 2.98 0.76
CA ILE A 34 5.28 1.78 1.58
C ILE A 34 6.34 0.75 1.18
N ASP A 35 7.27 0.50 2.10
CA ASP A 35 8.41 -0.40 1.88
C ASP A 35 7.96 -1.87 1.89
N ALA A 36 7.21 -2.28 2.93
CA ALA A 36 6.71 -3.64 3.07
C ALA A 36 5.36 -3.81 2.35
N ARG A 37 5.30 -4.67 1.33
CA ARG A 37 4.08 -4.88 0.52
C ARG A 37 3.93 -6.30 -0.04
N LEU A 38 2.67 -6.71 -0.23
CA LEU A 38 2.30 -7.91 -0.98
C LEU A 38 1.74 -7.48 -2.34
N THR A 39 2.46 -7.79 -3.42
CA THR A 39 2.04 -7.45 -4.78
C THR A 39 1.29 -8.63 -5.40
N LEU A 40 0.09 -8.37 -5.94
CA LEU A 40 -0.69 -9.33 -6.71
C LEU A 40 -0.55 -9.06 -8.21
N THR A 41 -0.06 -10.04 -8.96
CA THR A 41 0.02 -10.00 -10.43
C THR A 41 -0.99 -10.98 -11.02
N LYS A 42 -1.97 -10.46 -11.77
CA LYS A 42 -2.97 -11.28 -12.48
C LYS A 42 -2.33 -11.93 -13.72
N SER A 43 -2.69 -13.17 -14.00
CA SER A 43 -2.36 -13.86 -15.26
C SER A 43 -3.54 -14.71 -15.74
N ALA A 44 -3.48 -15.19 -16.99
CA ALA A 44 -4.51 -16.05 -17.57
C ALA A 44 -4.70 -17.37 -16.79
N ASN A 45 -3.66 -17.84 -16.08
CA ASN A 45 -3.67 -19.11 -15.34
C ASN A 45 -3.88 -18.92 -13.82
N GLY A 46 -4.30 -17.72 -13.40
CA GLY A 46 -4.46 -17.37 -11.98
C GLY A 46 -3.58 -16.18 -11.56
N SER A 47 -3.72 -15.77 -10.30
CA SER A 47 -2.94 -14.65 -9.76
C SER A 47 -1.76 -15.15 -8.93
N THR A 48 -0.63 -14.43 -8.99
CA THR A 48 0.56 -14.69 -8.17
C THR A 48 0.73 -13.58 -7.13
N ALA A 49 1.19 -13.94 -5.94
CA ALA A 49 1.45 -13.02 -4.84
C ALA A 49 2.95 -13.01 -4.49
N THR A 50 3.55 -11.83 -4.40
CA THR A 50 4.98 -11.65 -4.09
C THR A 50 5.17 -10.67 -2.95
N PHE A 51 5.91 -11.08 -1.91
CA PHE A 51 6.31 -10.19 -0.82
C PHE A 51 7.53 -9.37 -1.24
N HIS A 52 7.46 -8.07 -0.98
CA HIS A 52 8.59 -7.15 -1.01
C HIS A 52 8.73 -6.61 0.41
N VAL A 53 9.89 -6.81 1.02
CA VAL A 53 10.24 -6.36 2.37
C VAL A 53 11.53 -5.55 2.33
#